data_AF-A0A6V7HTU0-F1
#
_entry.id   AF-A0A6V7HTU0-F1
#
_cell.length_a   1.000
_cell.length_b   1.000
_cell.length_c   1.000
_cell.angle_alpha   90.00
_cell.angle_beta   90.00
_cell.angle_gamma   90.00
#
_symmetry.space_group_name_H-M   'P 1'
#
loop_
_entity.id
_entity.type
_entity.pdbx_description
1 polymer ?
#
loop_
_entity_poly.entity_id
_entity_poly.type
_entity_poly.pdbx_seq_one_letter_code
_entity_poly.pdbx_strand_id
1 'polypeptide(L)'
;KGTSVNIDDMWKCLQEAYDESQPASPLNIKETLDPWLDQPGHPLLNVTRNYETGVVTITQSDAVFTDPSTRWRIPVTFATASNPNFNNTEITHWIEQTMESIEVTGIDKDDWIILNVQSK
;
A
#
# COMPACT_ATOMS: atom_id res chain seq x y z
N LYS A 1 22.99 -21.89 21.30
CA LYS A 1 21.64 -22.43 21.02
C LYS A 1 20.77 -21.25 20.61
N GLY A 2 20.63 -21.00 19.31
CA GLY A 2 19.70 -19.99 18.80
C GLY A 2 18.32 -20.63 18.73
N THR A 3 17.35 -20.09 19.44
CA THR A 3 15.95 -20.50 19.31
C THR A 3 15.48 -20.12 17.92
N SER A 4 15.01 -21.11 17.16
CA SER A 4 14.17 -20.88 15.99
C SER A 4 13.00 -20.02 16.46
N VAL A 5 12.89 -18.79 15.98
CA VAL A 5 11.68 -17.99 16.20
C VAL A 5 10.58 -18.65 15.37
N ASN A 6 9.48 -19.06 16.00
CA ASN A 6 8.31 -19.51 15.24
C ASN A 6 7.74 -18.27 14.52
N ILE A 7 7.32 -18.42 13.26
CA ILE A 7 6.76 -17.30 12.49
C ILE A 7 5.55 -16.68 13.19
N ASP A 8 4.82 -17.48 13.98
CA ASP A 8 3.72 -17.02 14.82
C ASP A 8 4.18 -16.04 15.92
N ASP A 9 5.36 -16.25 16.51
CA ASP A 9 5.93 -15.35 17.52
C ASP A 9 6.30 -14.01 16.87
N MET A 10 6.81 -14.03 15.64
CA MET A 10 7.11 -12.82 14.87
C MET A 10 5.83 -12.02 14.57
N TRP A 11 4.78 -12.68 14.08
CA TRP A 11 3.50 -12.04 13.80
C TRP A 11 2.89 -11.41 15.05
N LYS A 12 2.94 -12.14 16.17
CA LYS A 12 2.46 -11.65 17.45
C LYS A 12 3.21 -10.40 17.89
N CYS A 13 4.54 -10.43 17.89
CA CYS A 13 5.34 -9.27 18.30
C CYS A 13 5.11 -8.05 17.40
N LEU A 14 4.97 -8.25 16.08
CA LEU A 14 4.66 -7.15 15.16
C LEU A 14 3.28 -6.56 15.45
N GLN A 15 2.27 -7.40 15.66
CA GLN A 15 0.91 -6.96 15.95
C GLN A 15 0.84 -6.18 17.27
N GLU A 16 1.49 -6.69 18.32
CA GLU A 16 1.57 -6.01 19.63
C GLU A 16 2.22 -4.63 19.50
N ALA A 17 3.36 -4.53 18.80
CA ALA A 17 4.04 -3.26 18.59
C ALA A 17 3.19 -2.25 17.78
N TYR A 18 2.42 -2.73 16.80
CA TYR A 18 1.49 -1.90 16.05
C TYR A 18 0.33 -1.41 16.92
N ASP A 19 -0.29 -2.29 17.69
CA ASP A 19 -1.41 -1.93 18.58
C ASP A 19 -0.96 -0.93 19.65
N GLU A 20 0.25 -1.08 20.21
CA GLU A 20 0.87 -0.15 21.16
C GLU A 20 1.15 1.23 20.56
N SER A 21 1.37 1.31 19.24
CA SER A 21 1.57 2.60 18.54
C SER A 21 0.30 3.45 18.45
N GLN A 22 -0.85 2.93 18.88
CA GLN A 22 -2.17 3.56 18.80
C GLN A 22 -2.49 4.05 17.38
N PRO A 23 -2.57 3.12 16.41
CA PRO A 23 -2.68 3.46 15.01
C PRO A 23 -4.05 4.08 14.70
N ALA A 24 -4.08 4.96 13.70
CA ALA A 24 -5.32 5.61 13.25
C ALA A 24 -6.33 4.62 12.63
N SER A 25 -5.93 3.40 12.31
CA SER A 25 -6.80 2.36 11.75
C SER A 25 -6.36 0.98 12.25
N PRO A 26 -7.30 0.07 12.52
CA PRO A 26 -6.95 -1.31 12.85
C PRO A 26 -6.40 -2.03 11.62
N LEU A 27 -5.31 -2.76 11.79
CA LEU A 27 -4.66 -3.57 10.75
C LEU A 27 -4.33 -4.94 11.34
N ASN A 28 -4.71 -6.00 10.63
CA ASN A 28 -4.16 -7.33 10.88
C ASN A 28 -2.88 -7.46 10.05
N ILE A 29 -1.72 -7.44 10.72
CA ILE A 29 -0.42 -7.43 10.06
C ILE A 29 -0.20 -8.71 9.27
N LYS A 30 -0.56 -9.86 9.86
CA LYS A 30 -0.38 -11.17 9.23
C LYS A 30 -1.18 -11.26 7.94
N GLU A 31 -2.48 -10.98 7.99
CA GLU A 31 -3.34 -11.00 6.79
C GLU A 31 -2.86 -10.01 5.71
N THR A 32 -2.28 -8.88 6.12
CA THR A 32 -1.77 -7.87 5.19
C THR A 32 -0.49 -8.33 4.51
N LEU A 33 0.40 -9.04 5.21
CA LEU A 33 1.72 -9.44 4.72
C LEU A 33 1.78 -10.86 4.14
N ASP A 34 0.86 -11.76 4.51
CA ASP A 34 0.80 -13.13 3.96
C ASP A 34 0.79 -13.13 2.41
N PRO A 35 -0.02 -12.29 1.71
CA PRO A 35 0.02 -12.24 0.24
C PRO A 35 1.35 -11.73 -0.34
N TRP A 36 2.15 -10.98 0.43
CA TRP A 36 3.47 -10.51 0.00
C TRP A 36 4.55 -11.58 0.15
N LEU A 37 4.34 -12.55 1.03
CA LEU A 37 5.29 -13.63 1.30
C LEU A 37 4.99 -14.89 0.49
N ASP A 38 3.70 -15.20 0.30
CA ASP A 38 3.25 -16.46 -0.29
C ASP A 38 3.02 -16.37 -1.81
N GLN A 39 2.73 -15.18 -2.35
CA GLN A 39 2.47 -15.02 -3.77
C GLN A 39 3.78 -14.78 -4.54
N PRO A 40 4.03 -15.50 -5.65
CA PRO A 40 5.19 -15.24 -6.49
C PRO A 40 4.98 -13.92 -7.25
N GLY A 41 5.92 -12.98 -7.16
CA GLY A 41 5.83 -11.68 -7.84
C GLY A 41 5.75 -10.51 -6.86
N HIS A 42 5.27 -9.37 -7.34
CA HIS A 42 5.01 -8.16 -6.53
C HIS A 42 3.99 -7.26 -7.26
N PRO A 43 3.29 -6.38 -6.53
CA PRO A 43 2.33 -5.48 -7.16
C PRO A 43 3.03 -4.40 -7.97
N LEU A 44 2.52 -4.18 -9.18
CA LEU A 44 2.74 -3.00 -10.00
C LEU A 44 1.53 -2.08 -9.90
N LEU A 45 1.75 -0.84 -9.47
CA LEU A 45 0.72 0.20 -9.41
C LEU A 45 0.75 1.05 -10.68
N ASN A 46 -0.34 1.01 -11.45
CA ASN A 46 -0.58 1.89 -12.57
C ASN A 46 -1.43 3.08 -12.11
N VAL A 47 -0.91 4.29 -12.34
CA VAL A 47 -1.56 5.54 -11.93
C VAL A 47 -2.03 6.26 -13.17
N THR A 48 -3.36 6.32 -13.35
CA THR A 48 -3.99 7.00 -14.48
C THR A 48 -4.71 8.24 -13.98
N ARG A 49 -4.44 9.37 -14.62
CA ARG A 49 -5.10 10.63 -14.29
C ARG A 49 -6.04 11.06 -15.39
N ASN A 50 -7.27 11.38 -15.02
CA ASN A 50 -8.18 12.12 -15.88
C ASN A 50 -8.03 13.63 -15.61
N TYR A 51 -7.48 14.37 -16.57
CA TYR A 51 -7.27 15.82 -16.44
C TYR A 51 -8.54 16.65 -16.67
N GLU A 52 -9.61 16.07 -17.21
CA GLU A 52 -10.90 16.74 -17.36
C GLU A 52 -11.67 16.75 -16.03
N THR A 53 -11.65 15.61 -15.31
CA THR A 53 -12.38 15.45 -14.04
C THR A 53 -11.50 15.65 -12.80
N GLY A 54 -10.17 15.62 -12.95
CA GLY A 54 -9.20 15.68 -11.86
C GLY A 54 -9.03 14.38 -11.07
N VAL A 55 -9.76 13.30 -11.42
CA VAL A 55 -9.72 12.01 -10.73
C VAL A 55 -8.45 11.25 -11.07
N VAL A 56 -7.80 10.68 -10.06
CA VAL A 56 -6.66 9.77 -10.20
C VAL A 56 -7.10 8.36 -9.86
N THR A 57 -6.98 7.44 -10.82
CA THR A 57 -7.24 6.01 -10.63
C THR A 57 -5.92 5.28 -10.43
N ILE A 58 -5.82 4.53 -9.33
CA ILE A 58 -4.64 3.71 -9.02
C ILE A 58 -5.07 2.25 -9.12
N THR A 59 -4.45 1.51 -10.04
CA THR A 59 -4.78 0.12 -10.35
C THR A 59 -3.60 -0.78 -10.00
N GLN A 60 -3.85 -1.88 -9.27
CA GLN A 60 -2.84 -2.91 -8.99
C GLN A 60 -2.87 -4.02 -10.04
N SER A 61 -1.70 -4.55 -10.36
CA SER A 61 -1.50 -5.70 -11.23
C SER A 61 -0.28 -6.50 -10.81
N ASP A 62 -0.18 -7.77 -11.17
CA ASP A 62 1.02 -8.57 -10.96
C ASP A 62 2.12 -8.20 -11.98
N ALA A 63 3.30 -7.80 -11.49
CA ALA A 63 4.42 -7.35 -12.31
C ALA A 63 5.12 -8.46 -13.12
N VAL A 64 4.96 -9.73 -12.73
CA VAL A 64 5.73 -10.87 -13.24
C VAL A 64 4.87 -11.84 -14.03
N PHE A 65 3.70 -12.19 -13.53
CA PHE A 65 2.86 -13.27 -14.07
C PHE A 65 1.58 -12.78 -14.73
N THR A 66 1.24 -11.49 -14.59
CA THR A 66 -0.02 -10.90 -15.09
C THR A 66 -1.27 -11.69 -14.70
N ASP A 67 -1.23 -12.41 -13.57
CA ASP A 67 -2.36 -13.15 -13.03
C ASP A 67 -3.32 -12.17 -12.35
N PRO A 68 -4.55 -11.98 -12.86
CA PRO A 68 -5.51 -11.03 -12.28
C PRO A 68 -6.08 -11.47 -10.93
N SER A 69 -5.83 -12.73 -10.52
CA SER A 69 -6.23 -13.27 -9.21
C SER A 69 -5.22 -12.96 -8.11
N THR A 70 -3.98 -12.62 -8.47
CA THR A 70 -2.93 -12.24 -7.53
C THR A 70 -3.07 -10.76 -7.19
N ARG A 71 -3.44 -10.49 -5.94
CA ARG A 71 -3.66 -9.14 -5.43
C ARG A 71 -3.07 -9.01 -4.05
N TRP A 72 -2.72 -7.78 -3.69
CA TRP A 72 -2.15 -7.44 -2.41
C TRP A 72 -3.02 -6.39 -1.73
N ARG A 73 -2.98 -6.38 -0.41
CA ARG A 73 -3.40 -5.23 0.36
C ARG A 73 -2.25 -4.23 0.39
N ILE A 74 -2.41 -3.08 -0.25
CA ILE A 74 -1.32 -2.13 -0.50
C ILE A 74 -1.63 -0.79 0.19
N PRO A 75 -0.79 -0.34 1.13
CA PRO A 75 -0.90 1.01 1.65
C PRO A 75 -0.43 2.01 0.57
N VAL A 76 -1.26 3.00 0.29
CA VAL A 76 -0.95 4.06 -0.67
C VAL A 76 -0.56 5.33 0.08
N THR A 77 0.66 5.77 -0.19
CA THR A 77 1.19 7.07 0.19
C THR A 77 1.52 7.86 -1.08
N PHE A 78 1.32 9.17 -1.06
CA PHE A 78 1.65 10.01 -2.21
C PHE A 78 2.03 11.44 -1.80
N ALA A 79 2.81 12.10 -2.64
CA ALA A 79 3.10 13.52 -2.59
C ALA A 79 2.55 14.20 -3.86
N THR A 80 2.20 15.48 -3.74
CA THR A 80 1.76 16.29 -4.88
C THR A 80 2.58 17.58 -4.99
N ALA A 81 2.45 18.33 -6.08
CA ALA A 81 3.16 19.60 -6.22
C ALA A 81 2.77 20.62 -5.13
N SER A 82 1.49 20.67 -4.76
CA SER A 82 0.96 21.54 -3.72
C SER A 82 1.30 21.06 -2.29
N ASN A 83 1.57 19.76 -2.11
CA ASN A 83 2.07 19.20 -0.85
C ASN A 83 3.26 18.24 -1.10
N PRO A 84 4.46 18.79 -1.38
CA PRO A 84 5.62 18.00 -1.79
C PRO A 84 6.36 17.40 -0.59
N ASN A 85 5.61 16.89 0.41
CA ASN A 85 6.19 16.31 1.61
C ASN A 85 6.42 14.81 1.43
N PHE A 86 7.60 14.46 0.90
CA PHE A 86 8.04 13.08 0.78
C PHE A 86 8.45 12.43 2.11
N ASN A 87 8.50 13.21 3.20
CA ASN A 87 8.81 12.65 4.52
C ASN A 87 7.56 12.13 5.25
N ASN A 88 6.36 12.44 4.75
CA ASN A 88 5.12 11.95 5.35
C ASN A 88 4.80 10.53 4.85
N THR A 89 4.96 9.53 5.72
CA THR A 89 4.61 8.13 5.42
C THR A 89 3.21 7.76 5.91
N GLU A 90 2.38 8.75 6.25
CA GLU A 90 1.00 8.52 6.65
C GLU A 90 0.21 7.88 5.51
N ILE A 91 -0.44 6.77 5.82
CA ILE A 91 -1.24 6.01 4.88
C ILE A 91 -2.59 6.70 4.76
N THR A 92 -2.88 7.23 3.58
CA THR A 92 -4.14 7.94 3.32
C THR A 92 -5.18 7.02 2.70
N HIS A 93 -4.74 6.02 1.93
CA HIS A 93 -5.62 5.08 1.24
C HIS A 93 -5.04 3.67 1.30
N TRP A 94 -5.94 2.69 1.24
CA TRP A 94 -5.59 1.28 1.08
C TRP A 94 -6.21 0.77 -0.21
N ILE A 95 -5.42 0.05 -1.02
CA ILE A 95 -5.99 -0.83 -2.04
C ILE A 95 -6.20 -2.17 -1.35
N GLU A 96 -7.45 -2.53 -1.09
CA GLU A 96 -7.79 -3.81 -0.47
C GLU A 96 -7.52 -4.97 -1.43
N GLN A 97 -7.20 -6.15 -0.90
CA GLN A 97 -6.89 -7.32 -1.74
C GLN A 97 -8.05 -7.72 -2.68
N THR A 98 -9.29 -7.42 -2.28
CA THR A 98 -10.49 -7.65 -3.10
C THR A 98 -10.67 -6.62 -4.22
N MET A 99 -9.92 -5.51 -4.19
CA MET A 99 -10.04 -4.39 -5.11
C MET A 99 -8.88 -4.37 -6.10
N GLU A 100 -9.23 -4.22 -7.38
CA GLU A 100 -8.24 -4.01 -8.44
C GLU A 100 -7.76 -2.56 -8.49
N SER A 101 -8.62 -1.61 -8.15
CA SER A 101 -8.28 -0.19 -8.21
C SER A 101 -9.01 0.64 -7.16
N ILE A 102 -8.44 1.81 -6.85
CA ILE A 102 -9.07 2.87 -6.07
C ILE A 102 -9.08 4.18 -6.85
N GLU A 103 -9.99 5.07 -6.50
CA GLU A 103 -10.02 6.44 -7.01
C GLU A 103 -9.62 7.43 -5.91
N VAL A 104 -8.70 8.32 -6.24
CA VAL A 104 -8.24 9.41 -5.39
C VAL A 104 -8.70 10.72 -6.02
N THR A 105 -9.34 11.56 -5.22
CA THR A 105 -9.88 12.87 -5.63
C THR A 105 -9.28 13.99 -4.78
N GLY A 106 -9.50 15.24 -5.19
CA GLY A 106 -8.99 16.41 -4.46
C GLY A 106 -7.53 16.78 -4.77
N ILE A 107 -6.94 16.21 -5.82
CA ILE A 107 -5.62 16.59 -6.32
C ILE A 107 -5.80 17.61 -7.44
N ASP A 108 -5.14 18.77 -7.34
CA ASP A 108 -5.21 19.84 -8.34
C ASP A 108 -4.76 19.33 -9.71
N LYS A 109 -5.54 19.57 -10.77
CA LYS A 109 -5.28 19.09 -12.13
C LYS A 109 -3.88 19.43 -12.68
N ASP A 110 -3.26 20.50 -12.20
CA ASP A 110 -1.95 20.96 -12.64
C ASP A 110 -0.80 20.44 -11.72
N ASP A 111 -1.12 19.79 -10.60
CA ASP A 111 -0.14 19.13 -9.72
C ASP A 111 0.39 17.84 -10.35
N TRP A 112 1.68 17.56 -10.17
CA TRP A 112 2.17 16.18 -10.31
C TRP A 112 1.73 15.33 -9.11
N ILE A 113 1.68 14.00 -9.29
CA ILE A 113 1.46 13.04 -8.21
C ILE A 113 2.59 12.00 -8.23
N ILE A 114 3.21 11.73 -7.08
CA ILE A 114 4.21 10.68 -6.91
C ILE A 114 3.75 9.77 -5.78
N LEU A 115 3.54 8.49 -6.09
CA LEU A 115 3.16 7.46 -5.13
C LEU A 115 4.40 6.83 -4.46
N ASN A 116 4.17 6.10 -3.37
CA ASN A 116 5.18 5.37 -2.61
C ASN A 116 6.31 6.30 -2.14
N VAL A 117 5.94 7.33 -1.38
CA VAL A 117 6.90 8.29 -0.85
C VAL A 117 7.86 7.58 0.11
N GLN A 118 9.16 7.81 -0.08
CA GLN A 118 10.28 7.10 0.55
C GLN A 118 10.45 5.62 0.18
N SER A 119 10.46 5.27 -1.11
CA SER A 119 10.89 3.93 -1.56
C SER A 119 12.13 3.46 -0.78
N LYS A 120 11.93 2.57 0.19
CA LYS A 120 12.96 1.93 1.02
C LYS A 120 12.82 0.43 0.91
#